data_AF-A0A9D4ZWW9-F1
#
_entry.id   AF-A0A9D4ZWW9-F1
#
_cell.length_a   1.000
_cell.length_b   1.000
_cell.length_c   1.000
_cell.angle_alpha   90.00
_cell.angle_beta   90.00
_cell.angle_gamma   90.00
#
_symmetry.space_group_name_H-M   'P 1'
#
loop_
_entity.id
_entity.type
_entity.pdbx_description
1 polymer ?
#
loop_
_entity_poly.entity_id
_entity_poly.type
_entity_poly.pdbx_seq_one_letter_code
_entity_poly.pdbx_strand_id
1 'polypeptide(L)'
;MPERDAGWDFYLRTLSTSARDSNTANDPASDPSLLQSVKKLHELCKVENSEDLVARVYPQINKIFQRAVASLSQSQTSNGLLLLEILQFYLDFGEVVLHDADPSLRTFFRSCLSREFADPVVAEAMLEFLIINKKRILTSFPNLMPQFFPLLLKLMAWNGERSEKQILKAFPGLMSPGSFIPLFPSLLDLPILVVALEKVEKNSGPLIGSSIASIQKNTAPKMLLALMDEAYTGSTIEDGGGDSESEDSSAIDVADPLFLEILKDENDGIAERPWSSSVMTTILQTAVNSAYSDRLKAVLRLTPRLLDVYFSIALRDVNDSLICALVPLLMSRFATIFPDKIFSYEVHKRLLEFMLSTFQRYPNFIALLKKPIMDRLGEAYDSPDKNWHCNYVGPLESMVVVVDLTKTKPVSFLRV
;
A
#
# COMPACT_ATOMS: atom_id res chain seq x y z
N MET A 1 -13.67 33.10 38.21
CA MET A 1 -13.24 32.33 37.03
C MET A 1 -14.45 32.07 36.14
N PRO A 2 -14.83 32.97 35.20
CA PRO A 2 -15.97 32.75 34.31
C PRO A 2 -15.59 32.55 32.82
N GLU A 3 -14.32 32.70 32.42
CA GLU A 3 -13.92 32.60 31.01
C GLU A 3 -13.70 31.17 30.48
N ARG A 4 -13.61 30.15 31.35
CA ARG A 4 -13.39 28.76 30.92
C ARG A 4 -14.65 28.05 30.44
N ASP A 5 -15.83 28.43 30.94
CA ASP A 5 -17.10 27.82 30.53
C ASP A 5 -17.62 28.33 29.17
N ALA A 6 -17.20 29.51 28.72
CA ALA A 6 -17.73 30.11 27.49
C ALA A 6 -17.20 29.46 26.19
N GLY A 7 -16.03 28.81 26.26
CA GLY A 7 -15.38 28.24 25.08
C GLY A 7 -15.98 26.91 24.63
N TRP A 8 -16.34 26.02 25.55
CA TRP A 8 -16.83 24.68 25.21
C TRP A 8 -18.25 24.71 24.63
N ASP A 9 -19.12 25.57 25.17
CA ASP A 9 -20.48 25.79 24.68
C ASP A 9 -20.50 26.22 23.21
N PHE A 10 -19.54 27.07 22.81
CA PHE A 10 -19.41 27.50 21.43
C PHE A 10 -19.07 26.34 20.48
N TYR A 11 -18.07 25.53 20.83
CA TYR A 11 -17.69 24.38 20.01
C TYR A 11 -18.79 23.32 19.99
N LEU A 12 -19.44 23.06 21.12
CA LEU A 12 -20.52 22.08 21.22
C LEU A 12 -21.77 22.51 20.44
N ARG A 13 -22.08 23.82 20.40
CA ARG A 13 -23.12 24.38 19.53
C ARG A 13 -22.77 24.23 18.06
N THR A 14 -21.50 24.47 17.70
CA THR A 14 -21.01 24.28 16.32
C THR A 14 -21.19 22.83 15.88
N LEU A 15 -20.77 21.86 16.71
CA LEU A 15 -21.01 20.44 16.44
C LEU A 15 -22.49 20.10 16.36
N SER A 16 -23.31 20.66 17.25
CA SER A 16 -24.76 20.37 17.29
C SER A 16 -25.52 20.92 16.08
N THR A 17 -25.16 22.10 15.59
CA THR A 17 -25.72 22.67 14.36
C THR A 17 -25.34 21.80 13.16
N SER A 18 -24.05 21.48 13.06
CA SER A 18 -23.52 20.61 12.00
C SER A 18 -24.13 19.21 12.06
N ALA A 19 -24.40 18.66 13.24
CA ALA A 19 -25.05 17.35 13.41
C ALA A 19 -26.56 17.33 13.15
N ARG A 20 -27.23 18.50 13.05
CA ARG A 20 -28.68 18.61 12.78
C ARG A 20 -29.01 18.73 11.30
N ASP A 21 -28.07 19.18 10.49
CA ASP A 21 -28.23 19.28 9.06
C ASP A 21 -28.51 17.89 8.45
N SER A 22 -29.37 17.83 7.43
CA SER A 22 -29.73 16.56 6.79
C SER A 22 -28.50 15.87 6.19
N ASN A 23 -28.56 14.55 6.00
CA ASN A 23 -27.50 13.79 5.33
C ASN A 23 -27.20 14.28 3.89
N THR A 24 -28.10 15.10 3.33
CA THR A 24 -28.02 15.74 2.01
C THR A 24 -27.59 17.20 2.05
N ALA A 25 -27.52 17.82 3.23
CA ALA A 25 -27.11 19.20 3.42
C ALA A 25 -25.61 19.27 3.73
N ASN A 26 -24.91 20.13 3.00
CA ASN A 26 -23.49 20.52 3.09
C ASN A 26 -22.50 19.49 3.67
N ASP A 27 -21.52 19.10 2.86
CA ASP A 27 -20.40 18.25 3.25
C ASP A 27 -19.71 18.74 4.55
N PRO A 28 -19.61 17.90 5.60
CA PRO A 28 -19.02 18.30 6.88
C PRO A 28 -17.61 18.87 6.75
N ALA A 29 -16.81 18.39 5.80
CA ALA A 29 -15.46 18.86 5.57
C ALA A 29 -15.38 20.26 4.93
N SER A 30 -16.48 20.77 4.38
CA SER A 30 -16.53 22.12 3.79
C SER A 30 -16.52 23.24 4.85
N ASP A 31 -16.83 22.92 6.11
CA ASP A 31 -16.75 23.86 7.22
C ASP A 31 -15.43 23.67 8.00
N PRO A 32 -14.40 24.52 7.80
CA PRO A 32 -13.13 24.39 8.50
C PRO A 32 -13.25 24.60 10.01
N SER A 33 -14.30 25.28 10.48
CA SER A 33 -14.56 25.47 11.91
C SER A 33 -14.95 24.17 12.61
N LEU A 34 -15.50 23.20 11.86
CA LEU A 34 -15.92 21.91 12.40
C LEU A 34 -14.73 21.08 12.87
N LEU A 35 -13.69 20.95 12.04
CA LEU A 35 -12.45 20.25 12.41
C LEU A 35 -11.82 20.86 13.66
N GLN A 36 -11.74 22.20 13.71
CA GLN A 36 -11.20 22.90 14.87
C GLN A 36 -12.05 22.68 16.12
N SER A 37 -13.37 22.65 15.97
CA SER A 37 -14.30 22.39 17.09
C SER A 37 -14.13 20.98 17.63
N VAL A 38 -14.00 19.97 16.77
CA VAL A 38 -13.73 18.58 17.20
C VAL A 38 -12.39 18.50 17.94
N LYS A 39 -11.31 19.09 17.40
CA LYS A 39 -10.00 19.14 18.07
C LYS A 39 -10.08 19.78 19.44
N LYS A 40 -10.75 20.92 19.57
CA LYS A 40 -10.87 21.64 20.84
C LYS A 40 -11.71 20.88 21.86
N LEU A 41 -12.81 20.26 21.46
CA LEU A 41 -13.57 19.41 22.38
C LEU A 41 -12.78 18.17 22.79
N HIS A 42 -12.04 17.54 21.87
CA HIS A 42 -11.17 16.41 22.17
C HIS A 42 -10.08 16.80 23.20
N GLU A 43 -9.41 17.95 23.02
CA GLU A 43 -8.46 18.51 23.99
C GLU A 43 -9.10 18.78 25.36
N LEU A 44 -10.30 19.38 25.38
CA LEU A 44 -11.01 19.69 26.63
C LEU A 44 -11.40 18.41 27.39
N CYS A 45 -11.96 17.41 26.71
CA CYS A 45 -12.23 16.09 27.30
C CYS A 45 -10.98 15.50 27.97
N LYS A 46 -9.82 15.66 27.32
CA LYS A 46 -8.55 15.12 27.78
C LYS A 46 -7.98 15.87 28.99
N VAL A 47 -8.12 17.19 29.02
CA VAL A 47 -7.63 18.04 30.11
C VAL A 47 -8.51 17.94 31.35
N GLU A 48 -9.83 17.97 31.18
CA GLU A 48 -10.78 17.92 32.30
C GLU A 48 -10.97 16.51 32.85
N ASN A 49 -10.70 15.49 32.05
CA ASN A 49 -10.85 14.07 32.41
C ASN A 49 -12.24 13.77 33.01
N SER A 50 -13.28 14.43 32.46
CA SER A 50 -14.67 14.33 32.91
C SER A 50 -15.45 13.36 32.02
N GLU A 51 -15.89 12.24 32.59
CA GLU A 51 -16.72 11.26 31.88
C GLU A 51 -18.07 11.85 31.43
N ASP A 52 -18.66 12.74 32.24
CA ASP A 52 -19.90 13.45 31.91
C ASP A 52 -19.76 14.32 30.65
N LEU A 53 -18.62 15.02 30.51
CA LEU A 53 -18.35 15.84 29.35
C LEU A 53 -18.15 14.98 28.09
N VAL A 54 -17.42 13.87 28.21
CA VAL A 54 -17.27 12.89 27.12
C VAL A 54 -18.63 12.35 26.68
N ALA A 55 -19.51 11.97 27.62
CA ALA A 55 -20.84 11.46 27.34
C ALA A 55 -21.75 12.49 26.64
N ARG A 56 -21.55 13.79 26.87
CA ARG A 56 -22.26 14.88 26.20
C ARG A 56 -21.75 15.17 24.79
N VAL A 57 -20.43 15.08 24.57
CA VAL A 57 -19.78 15.38 23.30
C VAL A 57 -19.96 14.23 22.30
N TYR A 58 -19.83 12.98 22.78
CA TYR A 58 -19.83 11.78 21.94
C TYR A 58 -21.02 11.66 20.98
N PRO A 59 -22.29 11.90 21.37
CA PRO A 59 -23.42 11.78 20.46
C PRO A 59 -23.32 12.70 19.24
N GLN A 60 -22.74 13.90 19.40
CA GLN A 60 -22.56 14.83 18.29
C GLN A 60 -21.40 14.40 17.38
N ILE A 61 -20.28 13.99 17.97
CA ILE A 61 -19.14 13.43 17.23
C ILE A 61 -19.57 12.22 16.39
N ASN A 62 -20.34 11.30 16.98
CA ASN A 62 -20.80 10.12 16.26
C ASN A 62 -21.74 10.47 15.09
N LYS A 63 -22.65 11.44 15.27
CA LYS A 63 -23.49 11.92 14.15
C LYS A 63 -22.66 12.54 13.03
N ILE A 64 -21.66 13.35 13.36
CA ILE A 64 -20.76 13.95 12.38
C ILE A 64 -20.00 12.88 11.61
N PHE A 65 -19.48 11.85 12.30
CA PHE A 65 -18.82 10.72 11.66
C PHE A 65 -19.72 10.03 10.64
N GLN A 66 -20.95 9.67 11.03
CA GLN A 66 -21.88 8.98 10.13
C GLN A 66 -22.25 9.85 8.92
N ARG A 67 -22.43 11.15 9.13
CA ARG A 67 -22.73 12.09 8.04
C ARG A 67 -21.55 12.27 7.08
N ALA A 68 -20.34 12.46 7.63
CA ALA A 68 -19.11 12.57 6.85
C ALA A 68 -18.91 11.32 5.98
N VAL A 69 -19.03 10.13 6.57
CA VAL A 69 -18.96 8.85 5.85
C VAL A 69 -20.03 8.75 4.75
N ALA A 70 -21.28 9.12 5.04
CA ALA A 70 -22.36 9.07 4.06
C ALA A 70 -22.15 10.04 2.88
N SER A 71 -21.54 11.19 3.13
CA SER A 71 -21.28 12.22 2.11
C SER A 71 -20.02 11.99 1.28
N LEU A 72 -19.16 11.03 1.66
CA LEU A 72 -17.86 10.80 1.02
C LEU A 72 -17.96 10.75 -0.51
N SER A 73 -18.89 9.97 -1.06
CA SER A 73 -19.01 9.77 -2.52
C SER A 73 -19.38 11.03 -3.32
N GLN A 74 -19.98 12.02 -2.68
CA GLN A 74 -20.47 13.27 -3.29
C GLN A 74 -19.61 14.48 -2.90
N SER A 75 -18.78 14.31 -1.89
CA SER A 75 -17.91 15.33 -1.32
C SER A 75 -16.83 15.78 -2.31
N GLN A 76 -16.66 17.10 -2.40
CA GLN A 76 -15.58 17.76 -3.14
C GLN A 76 -14.41 18.14 -2.22
N THR A 77 -14.55 17.95 -0.90
CA THR A 77 -13.57 18.35 0.11
C THR A 77 -13.04 17.16 0.90
N SER A 78 -11.74 17.11 1.19
CA SER A 78 -11.15 15.99 1.92
C SER A 78 -11.76 15.86 3.31
N ASN A 79 -12.34 14.70 3.60
CA ASN A 79 -12.88 14.37 4.92
C ASN A 79 -11.84 13.67 5.81
N GLY A 80 -10.68 13.30 5.27
CA GLY A 80 -9.65 12.51 5.94
C GLY A 80 -9.23 13.06 7.29
N LEU A 81 -8.91 14.35 7.39
CA LEU A 81 -8.44 14.96 8.65
C LEU A 81 -9.53 15.02 9.72
N LEU A 82 -10.78 15.31 9.34
CA LEU A 82 -11.91 15.33 10.26
C LEU A 82 -12.19 13.94 10.80
N LEU A 83 -12.24 12.94 9.92
CA LEU A 83 -12.47 11.56 10.32
C LEU A 83 -11.34 11.02 11.19
N LEU A 84 -10.07 11.35 10.90
CA LEU A 84 -8.93 10.95 11.75
C LEU A 84 -9.03 11.54 13.16
N GLU A 85 -9.43 12.80 13.31
CA GLU A 85 -9.62 13.40 14.63
C GLU A 85 -10.77 12.72 15.40
N ILE A 86 -11.86 12.38 14.72
CA ILE A 86 -12.98 11.66 15.33
C ILE A 86 -12.54 10.23 15.73
N LEU A 87 -11.76 9.54 14.90
CA LEU A 87 -11.20 8.24 15.24
C LEU A 87 -10.26 8.32 16.44
N GLN A 88 -9.46 9.38 16.55
CA GLN A 88 -8.62 9.62 17.73
C GLN A 88 -9.50 9.75 18.99
N PHE A 89 -10.60 10.51 18.91
CA PHE A 89 -11.57 10.62 20.00
C PHE A 89 -12.14 9.26 20.41
N TYR A 90 -12.57 8.43 19.45
CA TYR A 90 -13.07 7.09 19.74
C TYR A 90 -12.03 6.20 20.40
N LEU A 91 -10.80 6.27 19.95
CA LEU A 91 -9.75 5.47 20.53
C LEU A 91 -9.40 5.92 21.97
N ASP A 92 -9.41 7.23 22.25
CA ASP A 92 -9.05 7.80 23.55
C ASP A 92 -10.19 7.69 24.58
N PHE A 93 -11.45 7.79 24.15
CA PHE A 93 -12.60 7.84 25.05
C PHE A 93 -13.64 6.74 24.83
N GLY A 94 -13.45 5.83 23.88
CA GLY A 94 -14.42 4.79 23.53
C GLY A 94 -14.83 3.91 24.71
N GLU A 95 -13.91 3.60 25.61
CA GLU A 95 -14.21 2.82 26.82
C GLU A 95 -15.22 3.52 27.75
N VAL A 96 -15.12 4.85 27.90
CA VAL A 96 -16.00 5.66 28.75
C VAL A 96 -17.45 5.61 28.26
N VAL A 97 -17.64 5.58 26.93
CA VAL A 97 -18.96 5.62 26.29
C VAL A 97 -19.37 4.26 25.71
N LEU A 98 -18.65 3.20 26.04
CA LEU A 98 -18.86 1.84 25.52
C LEU A 98 -18.94 1.78 23.98
N HIS A 99 -18.16 2.61 23.30
CA HIS A 99 -18.06 2.64 21.84
C HIS A 99 -16.98 1.66 21.36
N ASP A 100 -17.36 0.74 20.49
CA ASP A 100 -16.42 -0.08 19.73
C ASP A 100 -15.90 0.70 18.52
N ALA A 101 -14.60 1.01 18.53
CA ALA A 101 -13.95 1.76 17.47
C ALA A 101 -13.61 0.91 16.22
N ASP A 102 -13.63 -0.43 16.29
CA ASP A 102 -13.21 -1.30 15.18
C ASP A 102 -14.03 -1.07 13.90
N PRO A 103 -15.38 -1.00 13.94
CA PRO A 103 -16.17 -0.74 12.73
C PRO A 103 -15.91 0.64 12.14
N SER A 104 -15.70 1.66 12.98
CA SER A 104 -15.41 3.04 12.57
C SER A 104 -14.05 3.12 11.88
N LEU A 105 -13.03 2.49 12.45
CA LEU A 105 -11.69 2.37 11.86
C LEU A 105 -11.78 1.69 10.50
N ARG A 106 -12.41 0.51 10.41
CA ARG A 106 -12.56 -0.22 9.13
C ARG A 106 -13.29 0.58 8.07
N THR A 107 -14.34 1.30 8.47
CA THR A 107 -15.11 2.17 7.58
C THR A 107 -14.24 3.28 7.00
N PHE A 108 -13.40 3.91 7.82
CA PHE A 108 -12.45 4.93 7.36
C PHE A 108 -11.47 4.37 6.33
N PHE A 109 -10.83 3.23 6.61
CA PHE A 109 -9.88 2.61 5.67
C PHE A 109 -10.57 2.28 4.33
N ARG A 110 -11.74 1.66 4.37
CA ARG A 110 -12.47 1.24 3.16
C ARG A 110 -13.06 2.37 2.34
N SER A 111 -13.55 3.42 2.99
CA SER A 111 -14.41 4.42 2.33
C SER A 111 -13.72 5.76 2.13
N CYS A 112 -12.85 6.16 3.05
CA CYS A 112 -12.16 7.45 3.01
C CYS A 112 -10.71 7.28 2.53
N LEU A 113 -9.90 6.50 3.25
CA LEU A 113 -8.47 6.36 2.94
C LEU A 113 -8.24 5.75 1.55
N SER A 114 -9.08 4.81 1.12
CA SER A 114 -9.05 4.22 -0.23
C SER A 114 -9.18 5.25 -1.36
N ARG A 115 -9.76 6.44 -1.08
CA ARG A 115 -9.98 7.53 -2.03
C ARG A 115 -9.03 8.71 -1.82
N GLU A 116 -8.55 8.88 -0.59
CA GLU A 116 -7.73 10.02 -0.18
C GLU A 116 -6.26 9.65 0.07
N PHE A 117 -5.84 8.39 -0.18
CA PHE A 117 -4.44 7.95 0.02
C PHE A 117 -3.42 8.80 -0.75
N ALA A 118 -3.84 9.42 -1.86
CA ALA A 118 -3.00 10.25 -2.71
C ALA A 118 -2.85 11.69 -2.20
N ASP A 119 -3.68 12.12 -1.24
CA ASP A 119 -3.55 13.42 -0.61
C ASP A 119 -2.37 13.39 0.40
N PRO A 120 -1.31 14.18 0.19
CA PRO A 120 -0.13 14.15 1.03
C PRO A 120 -0.41 14.55 2.49
N VAL A 121 -1.39 15.44 2.73
CA VAL A 121 -1.74 15.91 4.07
C VAL A 121 -2.46 14.80 4.84
N VAL A 122 -3.40 14.12 4.18
CA VAL A 122 -4.11 12.97 4.76
C VAL A 122 -3.15 11.80 4.98
N ALA A 123 -2.24 11.54 4.03
CA ALA A 123 -1.26 10.47 4.13
C ALA A 123 -0.31 10.66 5.31
N GLU A 124 0.21 11.88 5.50
CA GLU A 124 1.06 12.21 6.63
C GLU A 124 0.31 12.06 7.96
N ALA A 125 -0.90 12.64 8.07
CA ALA A 125 -1.73 12.53 9.26
C ALA A 125 -2.09 11.07 9.59
N MET A 126 -2.37 10.24 8.57
CA MET A 126 -2.64 8.81 8.75
C MET A 126 -1.40 8.06 9.26
N LEU A 127 -0.22 8.33 8.71
CA LEU A 127 1.03 7.72 9.17
C LEU A 127 1.33 8.10 10.62
N GLU A 128 1.15 9.37 10.98
CA GLU A 128 1.32 9.85 12.35
C GLU A 128 0.31 9.18 13.29
N PHE A 129 -0.96 9.11 12.90
CA PHE A 129 -2.00 8.41 13.65
C PHE A 129 -1.63 6.94 13.92
N LEU A 130 -1.13 6.21 12.92
CA LEU A 130 -0.67 4.83 13.10
C LEU A 130 0.52 4.73 14.07
N ILE A 131 1.46 5.67 14.01
CA ILE A 131 2.67 5.65 14.84
C ILE A 131 2.31 5.95 16.30
N ILE A 132 1.52 7.00 16.56
CA ILE A 132 1.10 7.40 17.90
C ILE A 132 0.28 6.30 18.55
N ASN A 133 -0.66 5.72 17.79
CA ASN A 133 -1.60 4.73 18.32
C ASN A 133 -1.13 3.28 18.17
N LYS A 134 0.11 3.05 17.69
CA LYS A 134 0.62 1.73 17.29
C LYS A 134 0.36 0.65 18.32
N LYS A 135 0.72 0.90 19.58
CA LYS A 135 0.56 -0.08 20.66
C LYS A 135 -0.91 -0.47 20.83
N ARG A 136 -1.80 0.53 20.93
CA ARG A 136 -3.24 0.32 21.11
C ARG A 136 -3.87 -0.38 19.91
N ILE A 137 -3.49 0.03 18.69
CA ILE A 137 -3.99 -0.62 17.46
C ILE A 137 -3.56 -2.09 17.42
N LEU A 138 -2.30 -2.39 17.71
CA LEU A 138 -1.81 -3.78 17.67
C LEU A 138 -2.38 -4.66 18.79
N THR A 139 -2.75 -4.08 19.95
CA THR A 139 -3.35 -4.85 21.05
C THR A 139 -4.86 -5.03 20.88
N SER A 140 -5.58 -3.97 20.53
CA SER A 140 -7.04 -3.94 20.52
C SER A 140 -7.62 -4.31 19.15
N PHE A 141 -6.88 -4.04 18.06
CA PHE A 141 -7.32 -4.25 16.68
C PHE A 141 -6.21 -4.95 15.85
N PRO A 142 -5.70 -6.12 16.28
CA PRO A 142 -4.48 -6.75 15.72
C PRO A 142 -4.56 -7.05 14.22
N ASN A 143 -5.76 -7.18 13.67
CA ASN A 143 -5.97 -7.47 12.25
C ASN A 143 -6.14 -6.22 11.39
N LEU A 144 -6.27 -5.02 11.96
CA LEU A 144 -6.57 -3.81 11.19
C LEU A 144 -5.45 -3.47 10.19
N MET A 145 -4.24 -3.24 10.69
CA MET A 145 -3.10 -2.91 9.83
C MET A 145 -2.72 -4.05 8.87
N PRO A 146 -2.66 -5.32 9.31
CA PRO A 146 -2.45 -6.45 8.40
C PRO A 146 -3.52 -6.61 7.33
N GLN A 147 -4.79 -6.36 7.63
CA GLN A 147 -5.83 -6.51 6.63
C GLN A 147 -5.77 -5.41 5.56
N PHE A 148 -5.42 -4.18 5.96
CA PHE A 148 -5.34 -3.04 5.07
C PHE A 148 -3.90 -2.74 4.61
N PHE A 149 -2.96 -3.68 4.77
CA PHE A 149 -1.57 -3.46 4.38
C PHE A 149 -1.43 -3.01 2.91
N PRO A 150 -2.21 -3.52 1.93
CA PRO A 150 -2.04 -3.10 0.55
C PRO A 150 -2.40 -1.64 0.31
N LEU A 151 -3.49 -1.17 0.93
CA LEU A 151 -3.87 0.23 0.90
C LEU A 151 -2.81 1.10 1.59
N LEU A 152 -2.26 0.62 2.71
CA LEU A 152 -1.18 1.31 3.41
C LEU A 152 0.10 1.35 2.56
N LEU A 153 0.45 0.27 1.85
CA LEU A 153 1.56 0.27 0.90
C LEU A 153 1.31 1.21 -0.28
N LYS A 154 0.08 1.30 -0.79
CA LYS A 154 -0.33 2.26 -1.81
C LYS A 154 -0.12 3.71 -1.35
N LEU A 155 -0.56 4.03 -0.13
CA LEU A 155 -0.32 5.32 0.52
C LEU A 155 1.17 5.61 0.70
N MET A 156 1.94 4.64 1.21
CA MET A 156 3.38 4.77 1.45
C MET A 156 4.16 4.94 0.14
N ALA A 157 3.81 4.19 -0.90
CA ALA A 157 4.44 4.28 -2.21
C ALA A 157 4.17 5.62 -2.89
N TRP A 158 2.93 6.10 -2.81
CA TRP A 158 2.55 7.36 -3.45
C TRP A 158 3.17 8.60 -2.79
N ASN A 159 3.36 8.55 -1.46
CA ASN A 159 3.84 9.67 -0.64
C ASN A 159 5.28 9.48 -0.12
N GLY A 160 6.00 8.49 -0.65
CA GLY A 160 7.28 8.00 -0.09
C GLY A 160 8.40 9.03 0.01
N GLU A 161 8.42 10.01 -0.90
CA GLU A 161 9.46 11.04 -0.95
C GLU A 161 9.52 11.92 0.31
N ARG A 162 8.35 12.23 0.91
CA ARG A 162 8.25 13.16 2.04
C ARG A 162 8.27 12.46 3.40
N SER A 163 7.81 11.21 3.45
CA SER A 163 7.44 10.55 4.71
C SER A 163 8.26 9.30 5.04
N GLU A 164 9.41 9.08 4.40
CA GLU A 164 10.24 7.86 4.60
C GLU A 164 10.45 7.48 6.07
N LYS A 165 10.79 8.44 6.95
CA LYS A 165 11.00 8.19 8.38
C LYS A 165 9.73 7.71 9.08
N GLN A 166 8.57 8.27 8.74
CA GLN A 166 7.28 7.86 9.30
C GLN A 166 6.89 6.48 8.77
N ILE A 167 7.08 6.24 7.47
CA ILE A 167 6.82 4.96 6.82
C ILE A 167 7.57 3.83 7.52
N LEU A 168 8.89 3.99 7.75
CA LEU A 168 9.70 2.99 8.42
C LEU A 168 9.26 2.71 9.87
N LYS A 169 8.69 3.71 10.56
CA LYS A 169 8.15 3.55 11.93
C LYS A 169 6.80 2.84 11.95
N ALA A 170 5.94 3.12 10.97
CA ALA A 170 4.62 2.53 10.83
C ALA A 170 4.69 1.09 10.29
N PHE A 171 5.61 0.83 9.36
CA PHE A 171 5.74 -0.43 8.60
C PHE A 171 5.71 -1.72 9.45
N PRO A 172 6.41 -1.83 10.60
CA PRO A 172 6.36 -3.05 11.41
C PRO A 172 4.95 -3.46 11.85
N GLY A 173 4.00 -2.52 11.93
CA GLY A 173 2.61 -2.82 12.29
C GLY A 173 1.84 -3.56 11.19
N LEU A 174 2.36 -3.58 9.95
CA LEU A 174 1.80 -4.36 8.85
C LEU A 174 2.09 -5.85 8.97
N MET A 175 3.08 -6.23 9.78
CA MET A 175 3.53 -7.62 9.88
C MET A 175 2.73 -8.38 10.94
N SER A 176 2.04 -9.42 10.50
CA SER A 176 1.36 -10.41 11.33
C SER A 176 1.46 -11.80 10.69
N PRO A 177 1.15 -12.89 11.40
CA PRO A 177 1.19 -14.23 10.81
C PRO A 177 0.37 -14.36 9.52
N GLY A 178 -0.76 -13.66 9.40
CA GLY A 178 -1.63 -13.70 8.22
C GLY A 178 -1.17 -12.82 7.06
N SER A 179 -0.38 -11.78 7.31
CA SER A 179 0.10 -10.84 6.29
C SER A 179 1.57 -11.08 5.90
N PHE A 180 2.34 -11.80 6.72
CA PHE A 180 3.78 -11.95 6.55
C PHE A 180 4.18 -12.44 5.15
N ILE A 181 3.61 -13.55 4.70
CA ILE A 181 3.89 -14.14 3.39
C ILE A 181 3.42 -13.22 2.23
N PRO A 182 2.16 -12.76 2.18
CA PRO A 182 1.69 -11.91 1.08
C PRO A 182 2.31 -10.50 1.06
N LEU A 183 2.85 -10.03 2.19
CA LEU A 183 3.54 -8.74 2.26
C LEU A 183 4.86 -8.74 1.48
N PHE A 184 5.61 -9.84 1.49
CA PHE A 184 6.89 -9.94 0.79
C PHE A 184 6.82 -9.59 -0.71
N PRO A 185 5.99 -10.26 -1.55
CA PRO A 185 5.89 -9.90 -2.95
C PRO A 185 5.35 -8.48 -3.13
N SER A 186 4.49 -7.99 -2.23
CA SER A 186 3.99 -6.61 -2.28
C SER A 186 5.07 -5.55 -2.02
N LEU A 187 6.08 -5.86 -1.20
CA LEU A 187 7.24 -4.97 -0.99
C LEU A 187 8.13 -4.90 -2.22
N LEU A 188 8.40 -6.05 -2.84
CA LEU A 188 9.19 -6.13 -4.07
C LEU A 188 8.54 -5.36 -5.23
N ASP A 189 7.21 -5.34 -5.23
CA ASP A 189 6.41 -4.80 -6.33
C ASP A 189 6.05 -3.33 -6.11
N LEU A 190 6.53 -2.68 -5.03
CA LEU A 190 6.27 -1.26 -4.79
C LEU A 190 6.67 -0.36 -5.98
N PRO A 191 7.81 -0.55 -6.66
CA PRO A 191 8.12 0.23 -7.86
C PRO A 191 7.07 0.06 -8.97
N ILE A 192 6.56 -1.16 -9.14
CA ILE A 192 5.49 -1.44 -10.12
C ILE A 192 4.19 -0.75 -9.71
N LEU A 193 3.85 -0.78 -8.42
CA LEU A 193 2.68 -0.11 -7.90
C LEU A 193 2.75 1.40 -8.20
N VAL A 194 3.91 2.03 -8.05
CA VAL A 194 4.10 3.44 -8.43
C VAL A 194 3.88 3.66 -9.92
N VAL A 195 4.51 2.85 -10.78
CA VAL A 195 4.34 2.95 -12.24
C VAL A 195 2.86 2.79 -12.63
N ALA A 196 2.16 1.84 -12.01
CA ALA A 196 0.73 1.62 -12.20
C ALA A 196 -0.11 2.84 -11.84
N LEU A 197 0.12 3.40 -10.64
CA LEU A 197 -0.62 4.57 -10.17
C LEU A 197 -0.33 5.81 -11.02
N GLU A 198 0.92 6.03 -11.44
CA GLU A 198 1.29 7.14 -12.32
C GLU A 198 0.65 7.02 -13.70
N LYS A 199 0.54 5.82 -14.25
CA LYS A 199 -0.19 5.57 -15.50
C LYS A 199 -1.67 5.92 -15.35
N VAL A 200 -2.30 5.55 -14.23
CA VAL A 200 -3.70 5.92 -13.96
C VAL A 200 -3.86 7.43 -13.79
N GLU A 201 -2.97 8.10 -13.06
CA GLU A 201 -3.00 9.55 -12.90
C GLU A 201 -2.91 10.28 -14.24
N LYS A 202 -2.00 9.84 -15.13
CA LYS A 202 -1.87 10.41 -16.48
C LYS A 202 -3.13 10.22 -17.33
N ASN A 203 -3.80 9.07 -17.21
CA ASN A 203 -4.94 8.73 -18.07
C ASN A 203 -6.29 9.22 -17.53
N SER A 204 -6.43 9.32 -16.19
CA SER A 204 -7.72 9.57 -15.52
C SER A 204 -7.77 10.90 -14.77
N GLY A 205 -6.64 11.62 -14.68
CA GLY A 205 -6.51 12.83 -13.86
C GLY A 205 -6.08 12.52 -12.41
N PRO A 206 -6.11 13.53 -11.52
CA PRO A 206 -5.63 13.41 -10.15
C PRO A 206 -6.29 12.24 -9.40
N LEU A 207 -5.49 11.44 -8.67
CA LEU A 207 -5.99 10.29 -7.91
C LEU A 207 -6.76 10.66 -6.63
N ILE A 208 -6.80 11.95 -6.28
CA ILE A 208 -7.47 12.46 -5.07
C ILE A 208 -8.99 12.43 -5.27
N GLY A 209 -9.72 11.79 -4.36
CA GLY A 209 -11.19 11.81 -4.32
C GLY A 209 -11.87 10.80 -5.27
N SER A 210 -11.17 10.29 -6.27
CA SER A 210 -11.63 9.18 -7.12
C SER A 210 -11.34 7.84 -6.46
N SER A 211 -12.36 7.01 -6.24
CA SER A 211 -12.11 5.59 -5.97
C SER A 211 -11.58 4.96 -7.26
N ILE A 212 -10.52 4.17 -7.20
CA ILE A 212 -10.01 3.44 -8.38
C ILE A 212 -11.12 2.59 -9.01
N ALA A 213 -12.04 2.05 -8.19
CA ALA A 213 -13.23 1.34 -8.67
C ALA A 213 -14.21 2.24 -9.46
N SER A 214 -14.30 3.53 -9.14
CA SER A 214 -15.12 4.49 -9.90
C SER A 214 -14.46 4.88 -11.23
N ILE A 215 -13.12 4.92 -11.30
CA ILE A 215 -12.37 5.08 -12.55
C ILE A 215 -12.67 3.89 -13.47
N GLN A 216 -12.59 2.66 -12.93
CA GLN A 216 -12.96 1.43 -13.66
C GLN A 216 -14.40 1.47 -14.20
N LYS A 217 -15.36 1.94 -13.39
CA LYS A 217 -16.77 2.02 -13.78
C LYS A 217 -17.06 3.11 -14.81
N ASN A 218 -16.27 4.18 -14.88
CA ASN A 218 -16.44 5.26 -15.86
C ASN A 218 -15.86 4.92 -17.25
N THR A 219 -14.99 3.91 -17.35
CA THR A 219 -14.45 3.44 -18.65
C THR A 219 -15.45 2.59 -19.42
N ALA A 220 -16.25 1.75 -18.76
CA ALA A 220 -17.24 0.89 -19.43
C ALA A 220 -18.34 1.66 -20.20
N PRO A 221 -18.93 2.75 -19.67
CA PRO A 221 -19.87 3.59 -20.42
C PRO A 221 -19.21 4.33 -21.60
N LYS A 222 -17.96 4.78 -21.46
CA LYS A 222 -17.22 5.45 -22.55
C LYS A 222 -16.90 4.49 -23.69
N MET A 223 -16.55 3.25 -23.38
CA MET A 223 -16.29 2.20 -24.37
C MET A 223 -17.58 1.80 -25.10
N LEU A 224 -18.71 1.72 -24.39
CA LEU A 224 -20.03 1.55 -25.02
C LEU A 224 -20.42 2.75 -25.89
N LEU A 225 -20.13 3.98 -25.45
CA LEU A 225 -20.41 5.19 -26.23
C LEU A 225 -19.55 5.23 -27.51
N ALA A 226 -18.27 4.86 -27.42
CA ALA A 226 -17.38 4.76 -28.57
C ALA A 226 -17.81 3.67 -29.56
N LEU A 227 -18.25 2.50 -29.07
CA LEU A 227 -18.81 1.43 -29.92
C LEU A 227 -20.14 1.82 -30.57
N MET A 228 -20.95 2.63 -29.89
CA MET A 228 -22.17 3.19 -30.46
C MET A 228 -21.87 4.25 -31.53
N ASP A 229 -20.89 5.12 -31.29
CA ASP A 229 -20.43 6.10 -32.29
C ASP A 229 -19.78 5.42 -33.51
N GLU A 230 -19.02 4.33 -33.33
CA GLU A 230 -18.46 3.53 -34.41
C GLU A 230 -19.58 2.87 -35.25
N ALA A 231 -20.58 2.28 -34.60
CA ALA A 231 -21.75 1.69 -35.26
C ALA A 231 -22.64 2.75 -35.96
N TYR A 232 -22.60 4.01 -35.52
CA TYR A 232 -23.45 5.08 -36.04
C TYR A 232 -22.75 5.93 -37.12
N THR A 233 -21.44 6.12 -37.03
CA THR A 233 -20.63 6.90 -37.99
C THR A 233 -20.00 6.04 -39.09
N GLY A 234 -19.95 4.71 -38.91
CA GLY A 234 -19.52 3.77 -39.94
C GLY A 234 -18.06 3.92 -40.38
N SER A 235 -17.22 4.58 -39.57
CA SER A 235 -15.81 4.78 -39.90
C SER A 235 -15.02 3.50 -39.64
N THR A 236 -15.07 2.57 -40.59
CA THR A 236 -14.11 1.48 -40.70
C THR A 236 -12.72 2.07 -40.94
N ILE A 237 -11.74 1.73 -40.10
CA ILE A 237 -10.33 1.96 -40.44
C ILE A 237 -10.04 1.04 -41.63
N GLU A 238 -10.22 1.54 -42.85
CA GLU A 238 -9.75 0.89 -44.07
C GLU A 238 -8.25 1.16 -44.25
N ASP A 239 -7.51 0.06 -44.38
CA ASP A 239 -6.14 -0.02 -44.86
C ASP A 239 -6.09 0.38 -46.34
N GLY A 240 -5.55 1.57 -46.64
CA GLY A 240 -5.41 2.09 -47.99
C GLY A 240 -4.41 3.25 -48.05
N GLY A 241 -3.21 2.96 -48.55
CA GLY A 241 -2.05 3.84 -48.55
C GLY A 241 -2.22 5.20 -49.22
N GLY A 242 -1.59 6.21 -48.62
CA GLY A 242 -1.37 7.55 -49.16
C GLY A 242 -0.57 8.37 -48.15
N ASP A 243 0.59 8.87 -48.57
CA ASP A 243 1.59 9.55 -47.73
C ASP A 243 1.01 10.68 -46.87
N SER A 244 1.19 10.57 -45.56
CA SER A 244 1.15 11.71 -44.63
C SER A 244 1.96 11.35 -43.39
N GLU A 245 3.18 11.88 -43.35
CA GLU A 245 4.02 11.93 -42.16
C GLU A 245 3.24 12.66 -41.05
N SER A 246 2.77 11.91 -40.05
CA SER A 246 2.41 12.45 -38.75
C SER A 246 3.01 11.55 -37.68
N GLU A 247 4.13 12.02 -37.14
CA GLU A 247 4.70 11.52 -35.90
C GLU A 247 3.72 11.78 -34.73
N ASP A 248 3.83 10.93 -33.72
CA ASP A 248 3.30 11.11 -32.36
C ASP A 248 1.78 11.03 -32.13
N SER A 249 1.33 9.81 -31.88
CA SER A 249 0.89 9.40 -30.54
C SER A 249 0.29 8.00 -30.62
N SER A 250 1.02 7.01 -30.10
CA SER A 250 0.39 5.73 -29.78
C SER A 250 -0.66 6.01 -28.68
N ALA A 251 -1.92 6.06 -29.09
CA ALA A 251 -3.07 5.98 -28.19
C ALA A 251 -3.00 4.61 -27.50
N ILE A 252 -2.21 4.53 -26.42
CA ILE A 252 -2.10 3.34 -25.60
C ILE A 252 -3.38 3.23 -24.78
N ASP A 253 -4.13 2.19 -25.15
CA ASP A 253 -5.42 1.76 -24.64
C ASP A 253 -5.59 1.95 -23.11
N VAL A 254 -6.68 2.62 -22.74
CA VAL A 254 -6.99 3.11 -21.38
C VAL A 254 -7.48 1.98 -20.45
N ALA A 255 -7.46 0.73 -20.90
CA ALA A 255 -7.98 -0.42 -20.15
C ALA A 255 -7.05 -1.64 -20.18
N ASP A 256 -5.77 -1.49 -19.81
CA ASP A 256 -4.91 -2.65 -19.61
C ASP A 256 -5.35 -3.43 -18.36
N PRO A 257 -5.96 -4.63 -18.49
CA PRO A 257 -6.57 -5.37 -17.39
C PRO A 257 -5.56 -5.69 -16.28
N LEU A 258 -4.28 -5.80 -16.65
CA LEU A 258 -3.16 -6.09 -15.76
C LEU A 258 -2.93 -4.98 -14.73
N PHE A 259 -3.06 -3.72 -15.14
CA PHE A 259 -2.93 -2.57 -14.22
C PHE A 259 -4.14 -2.42 -13.31
N LEU A 260 -5.32 -2.71 -13.82
CA LEU A 260 -6.54 -2.70 -13.01
C LEU A 260 -6.57 -3.84 -11.99
N GLU A 261 -5.91 -4.96 -12.28
CA GLU A 261 -5.68 -6.05 -11.33
C GLU A 261 -4.67 -5.66 -10.24
N ILE A 262 -3.55 -5.01 -10.60
CA ILE A 262 -2.57 -4.48 -9.63
C ILE A 262 -3.19 -3.41 -8.71
N LEU A 263 -4.17 -2.66 -9.22
CA LEU A 263 -4.79 -1.54 -8.51
C LEU A 263 -6.14 -1.86 -7.87
N LYS A 264 -6.68 -3.07 -8.11
CA LYS A 264 -7.97 -3.52 -7.59
C LYS A 264 -7.98 -3.35 -6.07
N ASP A 265 -9.14 -2.96 -5.54
CA ASP A 265 -9.31 -2.80 -4.11
C ASP A 265 -9.16 -4.17 -3.44
N GLU A 266 -8.04 -4.40 -2.75
CA GLU A 266 -7.61 -5.72 -2.27
C GLU A 266 -8.41 -6.22 -1.05
N ASN A 267 -9.60 -5.66 -0.81
CA ASN A 267 -10.56 -6.19 0.16
C ASN A 267 -11.05 -7.61 -0.20
N ASP A 268 -10.87 -8.06 -1.44
CA ASP A 268 -11.23 -9.39 -1.96
C ASP A 268 -10.04 -10.36 -2.12
N GLY A 269 -8.85 -10.00 -1.63
CA GLY A 269 -7.64 -10.83 -1.71
C GLY A 269 -6.63 -10.37 -2.76
N ILE A 270 -5.38 -10.84 -2.59
CA ILE A 270 -4.25 -10.46 -3.45
C ILE A 270 -4.15 -11.47 -4.59
N ALA A 271 -4.40 -11.02 -5.82
CA ALA A 271 -4.17 -11.84 -7.00
C ALA A 271 -2.66 -12.06 -7.24
N GLU A 272 -2.27 -13.26 -7.68
CA GLU A 272 -0.90 -13.52 -8.10
C GLU A 272 -0.57 -12.66 -9.33
N ARG A 273 0.40 -11.75 -9.19
CA ARG A 273 0.78 -10.82 -10.26
C ARG A 273 1.52 -11.57 -11.38
N PRO A 274 1.05 -11.53 -12.64
CA PRO A 274 1.68 -12.26 -13.74
C PRO A 274 2.91 -11.51 -14.29
N TRP A 275 4.01 -11.58 -13.55
CA TRP A 275 5.34 -11.09 -13.93
C TRP A 275 5.86 -11.69 -15.24
N SER A 276 5.35 -12.85 -15.65
CA SER A 276 5.70 -13.56 -16.88
C SER A 276 4.92 -13.10 -18.12
N SER A 277 4.03 -12.12 -17.99
CA SER A 277 3.29 -11.61 -19.15
C SER A 277 4.17 -10.71 -20.04
N SER A 278 4.10 -10.91 -21.36
CA SER A 278 4.78 -10.06 -22.36
C SER A 278 4.39 -8.58 -22.27
N VAL A 279 3.19 -8.31 -21.73
CA VAL A 279 2.70 -6.95 -21.47
C VAL A 279 3.46 -6.31 -20.32
N MET A 280 3.63 -7.01 -19.19
CA MET A 280 4.41 -6.49 -18.06
C MET A 280 5.86 -6.19 -18.43
N THR A 281 6.51 -7.07 -19.22
CA THR A 281 7.91 -6.86 -19.62
C THR A 281 8.09 -5.65 -20.53
N THR A 282 7.17 -5.41 -21.47
CA THR A 282 7.21 -4.22 -22.33
C THR A 282 6.94 -2.93 -21.56
N ILE A 283 6.05 -2.94 -20.58
CA ILE A 283 5.80 -1.78 -19.74
C ILE A 283 6.98 -1.48 -18.81
N LEU A 284 7.57 -2.51 -18.21
CA LEU A 284 8.77 -2.34 -17.40
C LEU A 284 9.93 -1.80 -18.25
N GLN A 285 10.08 -2.30 -19.48
CA GLN A 285 11.11 -1.81 -20.40
C GLN A 285 10.89 -0.34 -20.78
N THR A 286 9.65 0.07 -21.07
CA THR A 286 9.33 1.48 -21.36
C THR A 286 9.52 2.37 -20.15
N ALA A 287 9.17 1.91 -18.95
CA ALA A 287 9.43 2.64 -17.70
C ALA A 287 10.94 2.85 -17.48
N VAL A 288 11.77 1.82 -17.69
CA VAL A 288 13.24 1.90 -17.59
C VAL A 288 13.86 2.84 -18.63
N ASN A 289 13.28 2.93 -19.82
CA ASN A 289 13.78 3.80 -20.89
C ASN A 289 13.41 5.28 -20.68
N SER A 290 12.50 5.58 -19.76
CA SER A 290 12.06 6.94 -19.42
C SER A 290 12.80 7.48 -18.19
N ALA A 291 12.90 8.81 -18.06
CA ALA A 291 13.43 9.41 -16.84
C ALA A 291 12.50 9.11 -15.65
N TYR A 292 13.03 8.47 -14.60
CA TYR A 292 12.24 8.14 -13.42
C TYR A 292 11.70 9.39 -12.71
N SER A 293 10.42 9.33 -12.35
CA SER A 293 9.80 10.31 -11.46
C SER A 293 10.50 10.32 -10.09
N ASP A 294 10.39 11.43 -9.36
CA ASP A 294 10.98 11.52 -8.02
C ASP A 294 10.32 10.54 -7.04
N ARG A 295 9.03 10.25 -7.24
CA ARG A 295 8.29 9.20 -6.52
C ARG A 295 8.87 7.81 -6.79
N LEU A 296 9.12 7.45 -8.05
CA LEU A 296 9.72 6.15 -8.39
C LEU A 296 11.14 6.05 -7.81
N LYS A 297 11.96 7.10 -7.92
CA LYS A 297 13.30 7.15 -7.29
C LYS A 297 13.21 6.97 -5.77
N ALA A 298 12.25 7.60 -5.11
CA ALA A 298 12.05 7.46 -3.67
C ALA A 298 11.68 6.02 -3.30
N VAL A 299 10.77 5.38 -4.05
CA VAL A 299 10.37 3.99 -3.79
C VAL A 299 11.49 3.00 -4.07
N LEU A 300 12.29 3.18 -5.14
CA LEU A 300 13.47 2.35 -5.40
C LEU A 300 14.48 2.39 -4.24
N ARG A 301 14.60 3.52 -3.53
CA ARG A 301 15.46 3.65 -2.33
C ARG A 301 14.79 3.11 -1.07
N LEU A 302 13.48 3.28 -0.94
CA LEU A 302 12.69 2.90 0.24
C LEU A 302 12.54 1.37 0.34
N THR A 303 12.27 0.69 -0.77
CA THR A 303 11.97 -0.75 -0.77
C THR A 303 13.07 -1.62 -0.15
N PRO A 304 14.37 -1.47 -0.49
CA PRO A 304 15.43 -2.23 0.18
C PRO A 304 15.46 -2.00 1.70
N ARG A 305 15.20 -0.77 2.16
CA ARG A 305 15.13 -0.45 3.59
C ARG A 305 13.92 -1.09 4.28
N LEU A 306 12.79 -1.18 3.60
CA LEU A 306 11.62 -1.92 4.09
C LEU A 306 11.91 -3.42 4.19
N LEU A 307 12.65 -3.98 3.22
CA LEU A 307 13.12 -5.36 3.29
C LEU A 307 14.07 -5.59 4.47
N ASP A 308 14.97 -4.65 4.78
CA ASP A 308 15.84 -4.74 5.96
C ASP A 308 15.02 -4.86 7.25
N VAL A 309 13.97 -4.03 7.38
CA VAL A 309 13.06 -4.08 8.53
C VAL A 309 12.26 -5.39 8.54
N TYR A 310 11.72 -5.80 7.39
CA TYR A 310 10.94 -7.04 7.23
C TYR A 310 11.75 -8.27 7.62
N PHE A 311 12.97 -8.41 7.09
CA PHE A 311 13.86 -9.54 7.38
C PHE A 311 14.37 -9.52 8.82
N SER A 312 14.65 -8.34 9.38
CA SER A 312 15.05 -8.22 10.79
C SER A 312 13.94 -8.69 11.74
N ILE A 313 12.68 -8.33 11.45
CA ILE A 313 11.53 -8.80 12.22
C ILE A 313 11.29 -10.29 11.99
N ALA A 314 11.39 -10.76 10.74
CA ALA A 314 11.24 -12.16 10.39
C ALA A 314 12.16 -13.07 11.20
N LEU A 315 13.46 -12.73 11.28
CA LEU A 315 14.42 -13.50 12.05
C LEU A 315 14.19 -13.42 13.56
N ARG A 316 13.54 -12.38 14.08
CA ARG A 316 13.37 -12.19 15.53
C ARG A 316 12.07 -12.80 16.05
N ASP A 317 10.97 -12.53 15.36
CA ASP A 317 9.62 -12.64 15.92
C ASP A 317 8.72 -13.64 15.17
N VAL A 318 9.09 -14.08 13.95
CA VAL A 318 8.25 -14.95 13.11
C VAL A 318 8.58 -16.41 13.34
N ASN A 319 7.56 -17.28 13.25
CA ASN A 319 7.72 -18.71 13.47
C ASN A 319 8.47 -19.41 12.31
N ASP A 320 9.09 -20.53 12.64
CA ASP A 320 9.93 -21.28 11.71
C ASP A 320 9.17 -21.77 10.47
N SER A 321 7.88 -22.11 10.59
CA SER A 321 7.08 -22.60 9.46
C SER A 321 6.82 -21.51 8.41
N LEU A 322 6.52 -20.28 8.84
CA LEU A 322 6.36 -19.14 7.94
C LEU A 322 7.70 -18.74 7.31
N ILE A 323 8.80 -18.75 8.07
CA ILE A 323 10.13 -18.50 7.50
C ILE A 323 10.48 -19.56 6.44
N CYS A 324 10.22 -20.84 6.72
CA CYS A 324 10.44 -21.92 5.77
C CYS A 324 9.58 -21.77 4.50
N ALA A 325 8.33 -21.33 4.63
CA ALA A 325 7.44 -21.06 3.50
C ALA A 325 7.86 -19.83 2.67
N LEU A 326 8.54 -18.87 3.29
CA LEU A 326 9.03 -17.67 2.60
C LEU A 326 10.17 -17.99 1.62
N VAL A 327 11.08 -18.90 1.97
CA VAL A 327 12.30 -19.17 1.18
C VAL A 327 12.03 -19.50 -0.29
N PRO A 328 11.09 -20.41 -0.66
CA PRO A 328 10.74 -20.65 -2.06
C PRO A 328 10.25 -19.40 -2.80
N LEU A 329 9.56 -18.49 -2.11
CA LEU A 329 9.09 -17.23 -2.70
C LEU A 329 10.26 -16.29 -2.98
N LEU A 330 11.26 -16.23 -2.09
CA LEU A 330 12.48 -15.45 -2.33
C LEU A 330 13.20 -15.96 -3.60
N MET A 331 13.32 -17.28 -3.74
CA MET A 331 13.94 -17.90 -4.92
C MET A 331 13.15 -17.61 -6.20
N SER A 332 11.81 -17.72 -6.14
CA SER A 332 10.93 -17.42 -7.27
C SER A 332 11.04 -15.96 -7.73
N ARG A 333 11.11 -15.05 -6.76
CA ARG A 333 11.18 -13.62 -7.03
C ARG A 333 12.58 -13.14 -7.40
N PHE A 334 13.62 -13.97 -7.28
CA PHE A 334 15.00 -13.58 -7.59
C PHE A 334 15.17 -13.11 -9.04
N ALA A 335 14.54 -13.78 -10.00
CA ALA A 335 14.60 -13.38 -11.42
C ALA A 335 13.50 -12.38 -11.84
N THR A 336 12.54 -12.07 -10.97
CA THR A 336 11.34 -11.28 -11.29
C THR A 336 11.22 -10.06 -10.38
N ILE A 337 12.18 -9.14 -10.55
CA ILE A 337 12.28 -7.87 -9.83
C ILE A 337 12.22 -6.70 -10.82
N PHE A 338 11.84 -5.52 -10.35
CA PHE A 338 11.83 -4.31 -11.16
C PHE A 338 13.22 -4.07 -11.81
N PRO A 339 13.30 -3.88 -13.14
CA PRO A 339 14.56 -3.90 -13.90
C PRO A 339 15.38 -2.60 -13.80
N ASP A 340 15.61 -2.08 -12.59
CA ASP A 340 16.62 -1.05 -12.30
C ASP A 340 17.89 -1.70 -11.72
N LYS A 341 19.08 -1.31 -12.22
CA LYS A 341 20.34 -1.99 -11.89
C LYS A 341 20.72 -1.87 -10.40
N ILE A 342 20.58 -0.68 -9.83
CA ILE A 342 20.97 -0.40 -8.43
C ILE A 342 19.98 -1.10 -7.50
N PHE A 343 18.70 -0.92 -7.78
CA PHE A 343 17.62 -1.57 -7.05
C PHE A 343 17.72 -3.09 -7.07
N SER A 344 17.90 -3.70 -8.25
CA SER A 344 18.04 -5.16 -8.39
C SER A 344 19.20 -5.66 -7.54
N TYR A 345 20.37 -5.02 -7.63
CA TYR A 345 21.54 -5.38 -6.83
C TYR A 345 21.25 -5.32 -5.32
N GLU A 346 20.69 -4.21 -4.83
CA GLU A 346 20.39 -4.01 -3.42
C GLU A 346 19.35 -5.00 -2.89
N VAL A 347 18.34 -5.33 -3.70
CA VAL A 347 17.33 -6.33 -3.32
C VAL A 347 17.92 -7.73 -3.34
N HIS A 348 18.57 -8.15 -4.44
CA HIS A 348 19.19 -9.48 -4.55
C HIS A 348 20.13 -9.77 -3.39
N LYS A 349 20.97 -8.79 -3.03
CA LYS A 349 21.86 -8.89 -1.87
C LYS A 349 21.09 -9.25 -0.60
N ARG A 350 20.02 -8.53 -0.28
CA ARG A 350 19.19 -8.77 0.93
C ARG A 350 18.48 -10.12 0.89
N LEU A 351 17.95 -10.52 -0.28
CA LEU A 351 17.32 -11.83 -0.43
C LEU A 351 18.32 -12.95 -0.10
N LEU A 352 19.54 -12.85 -0.63
CA LEU A 352 20.61 -13.82 -0.42
C LEU A 352 21.10 -13.84 1.03
N GLU A 353 21.35 -12.68 1.62
CA GLU A 353 21.76 -12.55 3.02
C GLU A 353 20.72 -13.15 3.97
N PHE A 354 19.43 -12.91 3.72
CA PHE A 354 18.35 -13.50 4.50
C PHE A 354 18.25 -15.01 4.31
N MET A 355 18.30 -15.53 3.08
CA MET A 355 18.28 -16.97 2.82
C MET A 355 19.47 -17.68 3.48
N LEU A 356 20.67 -17.10 3.36
CA LEU A 356 21.88 -17.63 4.01
C LEU A 356 21.72 -17.66 5.54
N SER A 357 21.28 -16.55 6.13
CA SER A 357 21.03 -16.45 7.58
C SER A 357 19.98 -17.47 8.05
N THR A 358 18.95 -17.67 7.23
CA THR A 358 17.90 -18.66 7.49
C THR A 358 18.45 -20.08 7.48
N PHE A 359 19.23 -20.48 6.49
CA PHE A 359 19.83 -21.83 6.43
C PHE A 359 20.87 -22.07 7.51
N GLN A 360 21.64 -21.04 7.90
CA GLN A 360 22.58 -21.13 9.01
C GLN A 360 21.87 -21.34 10.35
N ARG A 361 20.76 -20.63 10.57
CA ARG A 361 19.96 -20.75 11.80
C ARG A 361 19.09 -21.99 11.84
N TYR A 362 18.60 -22.44 10.69
CA TYR A 362 17.68 -23.57 10.53
C TYR A 362 18.19 -24.56 9.46
N PRO A 363 19.26 -25.34 9.75
CA PRO A 363 19.84 -26.26 8.77
C PRO A 363 18.86 -27.33 8.27
N ASN A 364 17.85 -27.68 9.08
CA ASN A 364 16.79 -28.61 8.72
C ASN A 364 15.93 -28.12 7.53
N PHE A 365 15.86 -26.80 7.29
CA PHE A 365 15.11 -26.27 6.14
C PHE A 365 15.68 -26.74 4.81
N ILE A 366 16.99 -27.02 4.72
CA ILE A 366 17.63 -27.52 3.50
C ILE A 366 16.99 -28.85 3.07
N ALA A 367 16.73 -29.75 4.03
CA ALA A 367 16.08 -31.03 3.76
C ALA A 367 14.61 -30.83 3.35
N LEU A 368 13.89 -29.93 4.03
CA LEU A 368 12.48 -29.64 3.74
C LEU A 368 12.29 -28.97 2.37
N LEU A 369 13.23 -28.12 1.97
CA LEU A 369 13.17 -27.32 0.75
C LEU A 369 14.00 -27.92 -0.39
N LYS A 370 14.42 -29.19 -0.27
CA LYS A 370 15.26 -29.85 -1.28
C LYS A 370 14.69 -29.74 -2.69
N LYS A 371 13.39 -30.02 -2.86
CA LYS A 371 12.74 -29.94 -4.17
C LYS A 371 12.75 -28.50 -4.73
N PRO A 372 12.22 -27.48 -4.03
CA PRO A 372 12.32 -26.08 -4.47
C PRO A 372 13.74 -25.62 -4.83
N ILE A 373 14.74 -26.02 -4.04
CA ILE A 373 16.15 -25.69 -4.29
C ILE A 373 16.64 -26.35 -5.59
N MET A 374 16.40 -27.65 -5.75
CA MET A 374 16.83 -28.40 -6.93
C MET A 374 16.15 -27.91 -8.21
N ASP A 375 14.84 -27.61 -8.15
CA ASP A 375 14.08 -27.11 -9.29
C ASP A 375 14.67 -25.77 -9.79
N ARG A 376 15.01 -24.86 -8.86
CA ARG A 376 15.60 -23.55 -9.20
C ARG A 376 17.04 -23.63 -9.70
N LEU A 377 17.84 -24.56 -9.17
CA LEU A 377 19.17 -24.81 -9.70
C LEU A 377 19.09 -25.37 -11.13
N GLY A 378 18.16 -26.30 -11.39
CA GLY A 378 17.92 -26.86 -12.72
C GLY A 378 17.57 -25.78 -13.75
N GLU A 379 16.60 -24.91 -13.43
CA GLU A 379 16.23 -23.77 -14.29
C GLU A 379 17.41 -22.85 -14.63
N ALA A 380 18.32 -22.62 -13.67
CA ALA A 380 19.52 -21.80 -13.90
C ALA A 380 20.51 -22.46 -14.86
N TYR A 381 20.64 -23.80 -14.84
CA TYR A 381 21.50 -24.55 -15.76
C TYR A 381 20.93 -24.64 -17.18
N ASP A 382 19.60 -24.66 -17.32
CA ASP A 382 18.91 -24.83 -18.60
C ASP A 382 18.66 -23.50 -19.36
N SER A 383 18.93 -22.34 -18.74
CA SER A 383 18.74 -21.03 -19.38
C SER A 383 19.71 -20.81 -20.56
N PRO A 384 19.22 -20.37 -21.74
CA PRO A 384 20.04 -20.12 -22.93
C PRO A 384 20.97 -18.90 -22.79
N ASP A 385 20.79 -18.07 -21.77
CA ASP A 385 21.72 -16.99 -21.40
C ASP A 385 22.98 -17.56 -20.74
N LYS A 386 23.82 -18.23 -21.54
CA LYS A 386 25.20 -18.60 -21.17
C LYS A 386 26.15 -17.39 -21.12
N ASN A 387 25.62 -16.23 -20.73
CA ASN A 387 26.36 -14.97 -20.65
C ASN A 387 26.51 -14.46 -19.21
N TRP A 388 26.65 -15.38 -18.25
CA TRP A 388 27.33 -15.09 -16.97
C TRP A 388 28.85 -14.90 -17.14
N HIS A 389 29.33 -14.60 -18.35
CA HIS A 389 30.74 -14.32 -18.60
C HIS A 389 31.13 -12.93 -18.08
N CYS A 390 31.79 -12.97 -16.92
CA CYS A 390 32.92 -12.12 -16.53
C CYS A 390 32.65 -10.61 -16.40
N ASN A 391 32.06 -10.24 -15.25
CA ASN A 391 32.66 -9.24 -14.34
C ASN A 391 31.96 -9.19 -12.96
N TYR A 392 30.97 -10.04 -12.73
CA TYR A 392 30.46 -10.35 -11.41
C TYR A 392 30.43 -11.88 -11.25
N VAL A 393 31.18 -12.40 -10.29
CA VAL A 393 30.96 -13.75 -9.77
C VAL A 393 29.59 -13.71 -9.09
N GLY A 394 28.56 -14.11 -9.82
CA GLY A 394 27.17 -14.00 -9.41
C GLY A 394 26.79 -15.07 -8.37
N PRO A 395 25.82 -14.82 -7.48
CA PRO A 395 25.67 -15.63 -6.29
C PRO A 395 24.96 -16.96 -6.47
N LEU A 396 24.43 -17.29 -7.64
CA LEU A 396 23.81 -18.60 -7.88
C LEU A 396 24.87 -19.72 -7.91
N GLU A 397 26.08 -19.45 -8.41
CA GLU A 397 27.24 -20.33 -8.21
C GLU A 397 27.74 -20.30 -6.75
N SER A 398 27.59 -19.19 -6.02
CA SER A 398 27.88 -19.15 -4.57
C SER A 398 26.78 -19.79 -3.70
N MET A 399 25.61 -20.04 -4.27
CA MET A 399 24.54 -20.88 -3.72
C MET A 399 24.78 -22.36 -4.02
N VAL A 400 25.86 -22.70 -4.75
CA VAL A 400 26.56 -23.98 -4.55
C VAL A 400 27.25 -23.90 -3.19
N VAL A 401 26.45 -23.78 -2.13
CA VAL A 401 26.75 -24.54 -0.94
C VAL A 401 26.81 -25.96 -1.45
N VAL A 402 28.02 -26.52 -1.52
CA VAL A 402 28.19 -27.97 -1.55
C VAL A 402 27.61 -28.47 -0.23
N VAL A 403 26.28 -28.55 -0.17
CA VAL A 403 25.59 -29.43 0.74
C VAL A 403 25.92 -30.79 0.18
N ASP A 404 27.05 -31.34 0.61
CA ASP A 404 27.31 -32.75 0.48
C ASP A 404 26.19 -33.44 1.29
N LEU A 405 25.08 -33.75 0.61
CA LEU A 405 23.91 -34.42 1.17
C LEU A 405 24.25 -35.82 1.72
N THR A 406 25.51 -36.27 1.60
CA THR A 406 26.01 -37.50 2.22
C THR A 406 26.71 -37.28 3.56
N LYS A 407 27.01 -36.03 3.97
CA LYS A 407 27.71 -35.73 5.23
C LYS A 407 27.03 -34.62 6.03
N THR A 408 26.48 -35.02 7.16
CA THR A 408 25.86 -34.19 8.22
C THR A 408 26.85 -33.28 8.96
N LYS A 409 27.62 -32.43 8.25
CA LYS A 409 28.43 -31.36 8.87
C LYS A 409 28.51 -30.10 7.97
N PRO A 410 28.43 -28.90 8.55
CA PRO A 410 28.63 -27.66 7.81
C PRO A 410 30.11 -27.52 7.44
N VAL A 411 30.43 -27.52 6.14
CA VAL A 411 31.77 -27.16 5.67
C VAL A 411 31.78 -25.66 5.45
N SER A 412 32.47 -24.96 6.34
CA SER A 412 32.82 -23.55 6.23
C SER A 412 33.68 -23.31 4.99
N PHE A 413 33.31 -22.34 4.15
CA PHE A 413 34.15 -21.25 3.60
C PHE A 413 33.30 -20.35 2.69
N LEU A 414 33.00 -19.13 3.15
CA LEU A 414 32.62 -17.99 2.31
C LEU A 414 33.75 -16.96 2.47
N ARG A 415 34.52 -16.72 1.41
CA ARG A 415 35.29 -15.47 1.29
C ARG A 415 34.40 -14.48 0.54
N VAL A 416 34.15 -13.34 1.19
CA VAL A 416 33.50 -12.14 0.67
C VAL A 416 34.24 -11.63 -0.56
#